data_AF-A0A5Y6ENK7-F1
#
_entry.id   AF-A0A5Y6ENK7-F1
#
_cell.length_a   1.000
_cell.length_b   1.000
_cell.length_c   1.000
_cell.angle_alpha   90.00
_cell.angle_beta   90.00
_cell.angle_gamma   90.00
#
_symmetry.space_group_name_H-M   'P 1'
#
loop_
_entity.id
_entity.type
_entity.pdbx_description
1 polymer ?
#
loop_
_entity_poly.entity_id
_entity_poly.type
_entity_poly.pdbx_seq_one_letter_code
_entity_poly.pdbx_strand_id
1 'polypeptide(L)'
;MGTVTFDSQVFVSLYPEFSAAGAVVLTAVFNQVTALYLDNTDESPVVDLNEREQLLFLLVAHQCALRGLGSGKDGQSGLVGRITSASEGSVSVSVDNSGSNDASWWYLQTPYGAAYWQATAPYRSMQYHPGGSPSRYPGHYYRRGRRW
;
A
#
# COMPACT_ATOMS: atom_id res chain seq x y z
N MET A 1 -17.70 9.02 3.15
CA MET A 1 -16.63 9.31 4.12
C MET A 1 -16.63 8.18 5.12
N GLY A 2 -15.52 7.47 5.22
CA GLY A 2 -15.41 6.21 5.92
C GLY A 2 -13.96 5.80 6.11
N THR A 3 -13.71 5.12 7.22
CA THR A 3 -12.43 4.50 7.54
C THR A 3 -12.58 2.99 7.39
N VAL A 4 -11.52 2.31 6.92
CA VAL A 4 -11.51 0.84 6.88
C VAL A 4 -11.35 0.34 8.31
N THR A 5 -12.27 -0.50 8.77
CA THR A 5 -12.16 -1.20 10.06
C THR A 5 -11.50 -2.55 9.83
N PHE A 6 -10.45 -2.86 10.59
CA PHE A 6 -9.72 -4.12 10.43
C PHE A 6 -10.49 -5.29 11.05
N ASP A 7 -10.87 -6.26 10.21
CA ASP A 7 -11.40 -7.54 10.66
C ASP A 7 -10.34 -8.64 10.52
N SER A 8 -9.80 -9.07 11.66
CA SER A 8 -8.79 -10.13 11.71
C SER A 8 -9.28 -11.49 11.19
N GLN A 9 -10.59 -11.79 11.28
CA GLN A 9 -11.14 -13.06 10.79
C GLN A 9 -11.19 -13.07 9.26
N VAL A 10 -11.63 -11.95 8.66
CA VAL A 10 -11.61 -11.77 7.20
C VAL A 10 -10.17 -11.83 6.69
N PHE A 11 -9.24 -11.14 7.37
CA PHE A 11 -7.82 -11.18 7.01
C PHE A 11 -7.26 -12.61 7.02
N VAL A 12 -7.49 -13.37 8.10
CA VAL A 12 -7.00 -14.76 8.20
C VAL A 12 -7.70 -15.69 7.19
N SER A 13 -8.94 -15.40 6.78
CA SER A 13 -9.60 -16.16 5.73
C SER A 13 -8.97 -15.96 4.34
N LEU A 14 -8.44 -14.76 4.08
CA LEU A 14 -7.73 -14.41 2.85
C LEU A 14 -6.27 -14.87 2.88
N TYR A 15 -5.63 -14.82 4.05
CA TYR A 15 -4.22 -15.16 4.27
C TYR A 15 -4.07 -16.16 5.42
N PRO A 16 -4.47 -17.43 5.20
CA PRO A 16 -4.52 -18.46 6.25
C PRO A 16 -3.15 -18.74 6.88
N GLU A 17 -2.06 -18.45 6.18
CA GLU A 17 -0.68 -18.56 6.66
C GLU A 17 -0.42 -17.73 7.93
N PHE A 18 -1.12 -16.62 8.14
CA PHE A 18 -0.93 -15.73 9.30
C PHE A 18 -1.89 -16.02 10.47
N SER A 19 -2.66 -17.11 10.41
CA SER A 19 -3.56 -17.55 11.49
C SER A 19 -2.86 -17.69 12.85
N ALA A 20 -1.57 -18.07 12.85
CA ALA A 20 -0.78 -18.24 14.07
C ALA A 20 -0.35 -16.92 14.75
N ALA A 21 -0.40 -15.77 14.06
CA ALA A 21 0.05 -14.49 14.61
C ALA A 21 -0.87 -13.95 15.72
N GLY A 22 -2.13 -14.39 15.75
CA GLY A 22 -3.13 -13.95 16.72
C GLY A 22 -3.70 -12.55 16.45
N ALA A 23 -4.97 -12.35 16.80
CA ALA A 23 -5.72 -11.14 16.45
C ALA A 23 -5.11 -9.83 17.02
N VAL A 24 -4.52 -9.88 18.21
CA VAL A 24 -3.90 -8.71 18.87
C VAL A 24 -2.70 -8.20 18.07
N VAL A 25 -1.83 -9.11 17.62
CA VAL A 25 -0.64 -8.75 16.84
C VAL A 25 -1.05 -8.23 15.48
N LEU A 26 -2.00 -8.89 14.81
CA LEU A 26 -2.50 -8.45 13.50
C LEU A 26 -3.11 -7.05 13.57
N THR A 27 -3.89 -6.76 14.62
CA THR A 27 -4.45 -5.42 14.84
C THR A 27 -3.37 -4.37 15.10
N ALA A 28 -2.34 -4.71 15.88
CA ALA A 28 -1.20 -3.81 16.11
C ALA A 28 -0.42 -3.52 14.83
N VAL A 29 -0.24 -4.53 13.97
CA VAL A 29 0.38 -4.37 12.64
C VAL A 29 -0.48 -3.49 11.75
N PHE A 30 -1.80 -3.69 11.72
CA PHE A 30 -2.72 -2.83 10.97
C PHE A 30 -2.62 -1.36 11.41
N ASN A 31 -2.65 -1.09 12.71
CA ASN A 31 -2.52 0.27 13.22
C ASN A 31 -1.20 0.93 12.78
N GLN A 32 -0.10 0.18 12.84
CA GLN A 32 1.20 0.65 12.34
C GLN A 32 1.19 0.92 10.83
N VAL A 33 0.55 0.04 10.05
CA VAL A 33 0.42 0.22 8.60
C VAL A 33 -0.33 1.50 8.27
N THR A 34 -1.47 1.72 8.94
CA THR A 34 -2.30 2.92 8.73
C THR A 34 -1.62 4.22 9.17
N ALA A 35 -0.73 4.14 10.17
CA ALA A 35 -0.03 5.31 10.69
C ALA A 35 1.19 5.72 9.85
N LEU A 36 1.86 4.77 9.19
CA LEU A 36 3.16 5.01 8.56
C LEU A 36 3.17 4.91 7.04
N TYR A 37 2.26 4.15 6.43
CA TYR A 37 2.37 3.78 5.02
C TYR A 37 1.18 4.21 4.17
N LEU A 38 -0.04 3.97 4.65
CA LEU A 38 -1.26 4.29 3.91
C LEU A 38 -2.27 4.95 4.84
N ASP A 39 -2.61 6.21 4.55
CA ASP A 39 -3.60 6.93 5.33
C ASP A 39 -4.98 6.26 5.19
N ASN A 40 -5.63 6.02 6.33
CA ASN A 40 -6.95 5.42 6.42
C ASN A 40 -8.06 6.46 6.70
N THR A 41 -7.73 7.75 6.73
CA THR A 41 -8.70 8.83 6.89
C THR A 41 -9.41 9.17 5.57
N ASP A 42 -10.38 10.09 5.63
CA ASP A 42 -11.10 10.57 4.46
C ASP A 42 -10.21 11.36 3.48
N GLU A 43 -9.01 11.79 3.90
CA GLU A 43 -8.05 12.52 3.08
C GLU A 43 -7.13 11.61 2.26
N SER A 44 -7.29 10.28 2.40
CA SER A 44 -6.48 9.31 1.66
C SER A 44 -6.66 9.47 0.14
N PRO A 45 -5.58 9.36 -0.66
CA PRO A 45 -5.66 9.35 -2.12
C PRO A 45 -6.53 8.22 -2.69
N VAL A 46 -6.70 7.13 -1.93
CA VAL A 46 -7.53 5.98 -2.31
C VAL A 46 -8.95 6.22 -1.79
N VAL A 47 -9.82 6.75 -2.65
CA VAL A 47 -11.18 7.16 -2.27
C VAL A 47 -12.14 5.97 -2.12
N ASP A 48 -11.95 4.90 -2.89
CA ASP A 48 -12.75 3.67 -2.75
C ASP A 48 -12.33 2.88 -1.51
N LEU A 49 -13.29 2.65 -0.61
CA LEU A 49 -13.06 1.93 0.63
C LEU A 49 -12.72 0.45 0.39
N ASN A 50 -13.30 -0.17 -0.63
CA ASN A 50 -13.02 -1.56 -0.95
C ASN A 50 -11.57 -1.70 -1.45
N GLU A 51 -11.14 -0.79 -2.32
CA GLU A 51 -9.76 -0.76 -2.80
C GLU A 51 -8.78 -0.51 -1.65
N ARG A 52 -9.08 0.47 -0.80
CA ARG A 52 -8.25 0.80 0.36
C ARG A 52 -8.11 -0.38 1.32
N GLU A 53 -9.19 -1.12 1.56
CA GLU A 53 -9.16 -2.32 2.39
C GLU A 53 -8.20 -3.37 1.82
N GLN A 54 -8.31 -3.68 0.53
CA GLN A 54 -7.42 -4.65 -0.12
C GLN A 54 -5.95 -4.21 -0.06
N LEU A 55 -5.68 -2.93 -0.29
CA LEU A 55 -4.33 -2.36 -0.20
C LEU A 55 -3.76 -2.42 1.23
N LEU A 56 -4.57 -2.09 2.24
CA LEU A 56 -4.18 -2.21 3.65
C LEU A 56 -3.90 -3.66 4.02
N PHE A 57 -4.72 -4.61 3.55
CA PHE A 57 -4.50 -6.03 3.82
C PHE A 57 -3.21 -6.55 3.19
N LEU A 58 -2.89 -6.14 1.96
CA LEU A 58 -1.61 -6.47 1.33
C LEU A 58 -0.41 -5.92 2.13
N LEU A 59 -0.51 -4.69 2.67
CA LEU A 59 0.54 -4.13 3.52
C LEU A 59 0.67 -4.84 4.88
N VAL A 60 -0.44 -5.22 5.50
CA VAL A 60 -0.42 -6.01 6.74
C VAL A 60 0.23 -7.36 6.49
N ALA A 61 -0.16 -8.06 5.42
CA ALA A 61 0.45 -9.33 5.01
C ALA A 61 1.95 -9.18 4.71
N HIS A 62 2.35 -8.11 4.01
CA HIS A 62 3.75 -7.79 3.77
C HIS A 62 4.53 -7.64 5.09
N GLN A 63 3.99 -6.88 6.04
CA GLN A 63 4.65 -6.62 7.30
C GLN A 63 4.70 -7.86 8.21
N CYS A 64 3.67 -8.70 8.16
CA CYS A 64 3.66 -10.00 8.83
C CYS A 64 4.68 -10.96 8.23
N ALA A 65 4.80 -11.01 6.90
CA ALA A 65 5.79 -11.82 6.21
C ALA A 65 7.24 -11.38 6.53
N LEU A 66 7.52 -10.07 6.53
CA LEU A 66 8.84 -9.53 6.91
C LEU A 66 9.23 -9.86 8.36
N ARG A 67 8.24 -9.99 9.25
CA ARG A 67 8.45 -10.36 10.66
C ARG A 67 8.49 -11.86 10.91
N GLY A 68 8.29 -12.68 9.88
CA GLY A 68 8.22 -14.14 10.03
C GLY A 68 7.00 -14.62 10.81
N LEU A 69 5.90 -13.86 10.81
CA LEU A 69 4.67 -14.20 11.55
C LEU A 69 3.79 -15.26 10.84
N GLY A 70 4.20 -15.72 9.66
CA GLY A 70 3.49 -16.74 8.88
C GLY A 70 3.91 -18.17 9.23
N SER A 71 3.00 -19.12 9.08
CA SER A 71 3.17 -20.55 9.42
C SER A 71 4.06 -21.34 8.43
N GLY A 72 4.82 -20.65 7.58
CA GLY A 72 5.80 -21.26 6.69
C GLY A 72 6.95 -21.82 7.52
N LYS A 73 7.05 -23.16 7.54
CA LYS A 73 8.19 -23.89 8.11
C LYS A 73 9.48 -23.18 7.66
N ASP A 74 10.27 -22.70 8.61
CA ASP A 74 11.56 -22.03 8.45
C ASP A 74 11.58 -20.52 8.15
N GLY A 75 10.49 -19.77 8.38
CA GLY A 75 10.55 -18.30 8.41
C GLY A 75 10.97 -17.65 7.08
N GLN A 76 10.97 -18.43 5.99
CA GLN A 76 11.31 -17.94 4.67
C GLN A 76 10.12 -17.21 4.07
N SER A 77 10.24 -15.89 3.98
CA SER A 77 9.35 -15.07 3.14
C SER A 77 9.35 -15.65 1.72
N GLY A 78 8.16 -15.89 1.16
CA GLY A 78 8.01 -16.48 -0.17
C GLY A 78 8.87 -15.73 -1.21
N LEU A 79 9.63 -16.48 -2.02
CA LEU A 79 10.57 -15.94 -2.99
C LEU A 79 9.85 -15.03 -4.01
N VAL A 80 10.41 -13.83 -4.28
CA VAL A 80 9.84 -12.84 -5.21
C VAL A 80 10.81 -12.52 -6.34
N GLY A 81 10.32 -12.60 -7.58
CA GLY A 81 11.03 -12.27 -8.82
C GLY A 81 11.08 -13.45 -9.79
N ARG A 82 11.82 -13.31 -10.91
CA ARG A 82 11.96 -14.39 -11.90
C ARG A 82 13.01 -15.39 -11.42
N ILE A 83 12.65 -16.67 -11.38
CA ILE A 83 13.62 -17.75 -11.12
C ILE A 83 14.54 -17.83 -12.34
N THR A 84 15.81 -17.50 -12.16
CA THR A 84 16.82 -17.51 -13.24
C THR A 84 17.66 -18.79 -13.23
N SER A 85 17.63 -19.56 -12.14
CA SER A 85 18.22 -20.89 -12.03
C SER A 85 17.59 -21.69 -10.89
N ALA A 86 17.54 -23.02 -11.04
CA ALA A 86 17.17 -23.96 -9.99
C ALA A 86 18.14 -25.16 -10.06
N SER A 87 18.86 -25.44 -8.97
CA SER A 87 19.80 -26.58 -8.88
C SER A 87 19.27 -27.64 -7.91
N GLU A 88 19.28 -28.91 -8.28
CA GLU A 88 18.94 -30.04 -7.39
C GLU A 88 20.20 -30.66 -6.77
N GLY A 89 20.31 -30.57 -5.44
CA GLY A 89 21.43 -31.04 -4.62
C GLY A 89 22.03 -29.90 -3.80
N SER A 90 21.58 -29.74 -2.55
CA SER A 90 21.64 -28.48 -1.75
C SER A 90 21.07 -27.29 -2.52
N VAL A 91 19.75 -27.28 -2.64
CA VAL A 91 18.97 -26.43 -3.54
C VAL A 91 19.27 -24.94 -3.31
N SER A 92 19.97 -24.33 -4.26
CA SER A 92 20.12 -22.88 -4.34
C SER A 92 19.15 -22.34 -5.39
N VAL A 93 18.26 -21.44 -4.97
CA VAL A 93 17.36 -20.71 -5.86
C VAL A 93 17.86 -19.27 -5.93
N SER A 94 18.24 -18.84 -7.12
CA SER A 94 18.55 -17.44 -7.39
C SER A 94 17.36 -16.80 -8.12
N VAL A 95 16.90 -15.68 -7.56
CA VAL A 95 15.80 -14.92 -8.12
C VAL A 95 16.30 -13.55 -8.48
N ASP A 96 16.07 -13.17 -9.73
CA ASP A 96 16.41 -11.84 -10.22
C ASP A 96 15.16 -10.96 -10.23
N ASN A 97 15.35 -9.72 -9.79
CA ASN A 97 14.33 -8.68 -9.78
C ASN A 97 14.84 -7.48 -10.59
N SER A 98 15.24 -7.78 -11.82
CA SER A 98 15.72 -6.84 -12.84
C SER A 98 14.62 -5.83 -13.16
N GLY A 99 14.70 -4.66 -12.51
CA GLY A 99 13.65 -3.63 -12.54
C GLY A 99 13.40 -2.96 -11.20
N SER A 100 13.99 -3.46 -10.11
CA SER A 100 13.99 -2.81 -8.80
C SER A 100 14.70 -1.45 -8.86
N ASN A 101 14.06 -0.41 -8.33
CA ASN A 101 14.71 0.85 -7.95
C ASN A 101 14.71 1.02 -6.41
N ASP A 102 15.41 2.05 -5.92
CA ASP A 102 15.53 2.40 -4.49
C ASP A 102 14.18 2.66 -3.78
N ALA A 103 13.11 2.92 -4.54
CA ALA A 103 11.76 3.09 -3.97
C ALA A 103 10.99 1.75 -3.88
N SER A 104 11.31 0.79 -4.74
CA SER A 104 10.56 -0.47 -4.89
C SER A 104 11.18 -1.67 -4.16
N TRP A 105 12.49 -1.64 -3.87
CA TRP A 105 13.23 -2.79 -3.34
C TRP A 105 12.63 -3.36 -2.05
N TRP A 106 12.14 -2.50 -1.13
CA TRP A 106 11.56 -2.92 0.14
C TRP A 106 10.27 -3.72 -0.07
N TYR A 107 9.39 -3.22 -0.95
CA TYR A 107 8.13 -3.88 -1.29
C TYR A 107 8.35 -5.22 -1.99
N LEU A 108 9.41 -5.34 -2.79
CA LEU A 108 9.70 -6.54 -3.56
C LEU A 108 10.32 -7.69 -2.73
N GLN A 109 10.45 -7.53 -1.40
CA GLN A 109 10.93 -8.60 -0.50
C GLN A 109 9.90 -9.70 -0.23
N THR A 110 8.61 -9.44 -0.51
CA THR A 110 7.52 -10.40 -0.26
C THR A 110 6.50 -10.33 -1.40
N PRO A 111 5.77 -11.41 -1.70
CA PRO A 111 4.79 -11.40 -2.80
C PRO A 111 3.68 -10.37 -2.56
N TYR A 112 3.27 -10.16 -1.30
CA TYR A 112 2.25 -9.19 -0.91
C TYR A 112 2.70 -7.75 -1.15
N GLY A 113 3.95 -7.43 -0.77
CA GLY A 113 4.54 -6.12 -1.02
C GLY A 113 4.71 -5.86 -2.52
N ALA A 114 5.11 -6.86 -3.30
CA ALA A 114 5.20 -6.74 -4.76
C ALA A 114 3.83 -6.46 -5.40
N ALA A 115 2.78 -7.16 -4.96
CA ALA A 115 1.40 -6.92 -5.39
C ALA A 115 0.91 -5.53 -4.99
N TYR A 116 1.18 -5.09 -3.75
CA TYR A 116 0.87 -3.73 -3.30
C TYR A 116 1.59 -2.68 -4.15
N TRP A 117 2.86 -2.90 -4.45
CA TRP A 117 3.63 -2.01 -5.31
C TRP A 117 3.03 -1.94 -6.71
N GLN A 118 2.67 -3.05 -7.32
CA GLN A 118 1.99 -3.05 -8.63
C GLN A 118 0.64 -2.31 -8.56
N ALA A 119 -0.19 -2.63 -7.57
CA ALA A 119 -1.53 -2.07 -7.43
C ALA A 119 -1.53 -0.55 -7.21
N THR A 120 -0.55 -0.03 -6.46
CA THR A 120 -0.46 1.42 -6.18
C THR A 120 0.27 2.22 -7.25
N ALA A 121 0.62 1.62 -8.40
CA ALA A 121 1.26 2.34 -9.51
C ALA A 121 0.51 3.62 -9.96
N PRO A 122 -0.84 3.65 -10.06
CA PRO A 122 -1.57 4.85 -10.45
C PRO A 122 -1.35 6.02 -9.49
N TYR A 123 -1.30 5.73 -8.18
CA TYR A 123 -1.17 6.74 -7.11
C TYR A 123 0.24 7.32 -6.95
N ARG A 124 1.25 6.70 -7.57
CA ARG A 124 2.66 7.14 -7.48
C ARG A 124 3.12 7.98 -8.68
N SER A 125 2.24 8.21 -9.65
CA SER A 125 2.50 9.10 -10.79
C SER A 125 2.16 10.55 -10.46
N MET A 126 2.74 11.52 -11.19
CA MET A 126 2.41 12.93 -10.95
C MET A 126 0.92 13.19 -11.18
N GLN A 127 0.28 13.92 -10.26
CA GLN A 127 -1.09 14.38 -10.43
C GLN A 127 -1.09 15.88 -10.76
N TYR A 128 -1.51 16.22 -11.98
CA TYR A 128 -1.63 17.62 -12.40
C TYR A 128 -2.88 18.26 -11.79
N HIS A 129 -2.67 19.22 -10.89
CA HIS A 129 -3.72 20.06 -10.33
C HIS A 129 -3.72 21.40 -11.07
N PRO A 130 -4.72 21.70 -11.92
CA PRO A 130 -4.77 22.99 -12.60
C PRO A 130 -4.92 24.11 -11.57
N GLY A 131 -3.96 25.04 -11.59
CA GLY A 131 -4.01 26.22 -10.72
C GLY A 131 -5.25 27.07 -11.04
N GLY A 132 -6.03 27.41 -10.01
CA GLY A 132 -7.09 28.39 -10.15
C GLY A 132 -6.50 29.77 -10.35
N SER A 133 -6.58 30.34 -11.56
CA SER A 133 -6.26 31.74 -11.78
C SER A 133 -7.30 32.62 -11.08
N PRO A 134 -6.92 33.55 -10.19
CA PRO A 134 -7.84 34.51 -9.58
C PRO A 134 -8.52 35.43 -10.60
N SER A 135 -8.04 35.46 -11.84
CA SER A 135 -8.59 36.26 -12.93
C SER A 135 -9.82 35.57 -13.56
N ARG A 136 -10.88 35.41 -12.77
CA ARG A 136 -12.26 35.31 -13.27
C ARG A 136 -13.03 36.57 -12.84
N TYR A 137 -12.52 37.75 -13.19
CA TYR A 137 -13.27 39.00 -13.08
C TYR A 137 -13.83 39.45 -14.44
N PRO A 138 -14.95 38.90 -14.93
CA PRO A 138 -15.79 39.61 -15.88
C PRO A 138 -16.71 40.55 -15.10
N GLY A 139 -16.22 41.77 -14.82
CA GLY A 139 -17.08 42.93 -14.66
C GLY A 139 -17.30 43.45 -13.23
N HIS A 140 -16.38 44.26 -12.72
CA HIS A 140 -16.70 45.29 -11.72
C HIS A 140 -15.90 46.59 -11.98
N TYR A 141 -16.03 47.15 -13.18
CA TYR A 141 -15.59 48.53 -13.48
C TYR A 141 -16.73 49.53 -13.56
N TYR A 142 -17.83 49.37 -12.81
CA TYR A 142 -18.85 50.42 -12.74
C TYR A 142 -19.58 50.44 -11.39
N ARG A 143 -19.10 51.26 -10.43
CA ARG A 143 -20.00 51.89 -9.47
C ARG A 143 -19.52 53.26 -8.98
N ARG A 144 -20.04 54.28 -9.68
CA ARG A 144 -20.45 55.63 -9.24
C ARG A 144 -19.48 56.46 -8.38
N GLY A 145 -18.92 57.48 -9.02
CA GLY A 145 -19.43 58.85 -8.91
C GLY A 145 -19.37 59.55 -7.54
N ARG A 146 -18.46 60.52 -7.45
CA ARG A 146 -18.32 61.65 -6.50
C ARG A 146 -19.44 61.86 -5.49
N ARG A 147 -19.07 62.09 -4.21
CA ARG A 147 -19.71 63.09 -3.34
C ARG A 147 -18.70 63.75 -2.40
N TRP A 148 -18.62 65.07 -2.54
CA TRP A 148 -18.14 66.17 -1.70
C TRP A 148 -17.00 65.91 -0.71
#